data_AF-A0A6I3F007-F1
#
_entry.id   AF-A0A6I3F007-F1
#
_cell.length_a   1.000
_cell.length_b   1.000
_cell.length_c   1.000
_cell.angle_alpha   90.00
_cell.angle_beta   90.00
_cell.angle_gamma   90.00
#
_symmetry.space_group_name_H-M   'P 1'
#
loop_
_entity.id
_entity.type
_entity.pdbx_description
1 polymer ?
#
loop_
_entity_poly.entity_id
_entity_poly.type
_entity_poly.pdbx_seq_one_letter_code
_entity_poly.pdbx_strand_id
1 'polypeptide(L)'
;MSQQPERPRDEGMALMFALMFVAVGSMLILPLLTYAQGVMKATTQEHTKAVRAAAATGALRVVLADPSRLFKVCSASGLHVSVDLAVPDIGTPVSVKCTTTAEANELQSSDLRVAMAVTAAGSVEPVGAVGGAYANSGSADPQLWWGDVTTVTTGGKIWMPNLPSHALNHPASSGYMMPTWAGSCRVFFPGTYLDPITIADAVPTYFTSGVYDFENTVTFGARANVVVGEGAYEGCTTNAEAAYYAINAPATVSISGIGATFVFGGAGRLVVTDSGTATGPSVLFNARLVDATDVGNSVSAGVSIESVNGVAASSTSSSDLLIAGYLNVPKSHTQAKPADAAAPPDAASTGYISSTLVPQPAPAAEVTPIIDVQITGTGTTTLYIPGYVAVPQGRINLNVGAASAAGASLQLLGGVLAGKITVAGATPATLQWGLVNRIVQKTFKLVATTTGSGDPKVTSTAIVQINDYGEYAINSWVTSI
;
A
#
# COMPACT_ATOMS: atom_id res chain seq x y z
N MET A 1 -66.17 85.02 -9.23
CA MET A 1 -65.66 84.18 -8.13
C MET A 1 -66.50 82.90 -8.09
N SER A 2 -66.08 81.87 -8.81
CA SER A 2 -66.76 80.56 -8.82
C SER A 2 -66.07 79.63 -7.82
N GLN A 3 -66.78 79.25 -6.76
CA GLN A 3 -66.35 78.23 -5.81
C GLN A 3 -66.45 76.84 -6.48
N GLN A 4 -65.33 76.11 -6.53
CA GLN A 4 -65.32 74.69 -6.85
C GLN A 4 -65.84 73.90 -5.64
N PRO A 5 -66.70 72.89 -5.84
CA PRO A 5 -67.13 72.00 -4.76
C PRO A 5 -66.01 70.99 -4.43
N GLU A 6 -65.67 70.92 -3.15
CA GLU A 6 -64.77 69.90 -2.59
C GLU A 6 -65.34 68.50 -2.84
N ARG A 7 -64.56 67.64 -3.51
CA ARG A 7 -64.87 66.22 -3.64
C ARG A 7 -64.65 65.54 -2.28
N PRO A 8 -65.59 64.72 -1.80
CA PRO A 8 -65.36 63.90 -0.62
C PRO A 8 -64.19 62.95 -0.90
N ARG A 9 -63.15 63.04 -0.06
CA ARG A 9 -61.99 62.13 -0.09
C ARG A 9 -62.44 60.78 0.45
N ASP A 10 -62.31 59.74 -0.37
CA ASP A 10 -62.54 58.32 -0.04
C ASP A 10 -61.47 57.79 0.94
N GLU A 11 -61.42 58.32 2.16
CA GLU A 11 -60.48 57.90 3.20
C GLU A 11 -60.81 56.49 3.75
N GLY A 12 -62.06 56.04 3.62
CA GLY A 12 -62.48 54.71 4.08
C GLY A 12 -62.01 53.54 3.20
N MET A 13 -61.94 53.73 1.87
CA MET A 13 -61.49 52.70 0.93
C MET A 13 -59.98 52.47 0.99
N ALA A 14 -59.20 53.55 1.19
CA ALA A 14 -57.75 53.46 1.36
C ALA A 14 -57.36 52.63 2.61
N LEU A 15 -58.11 52.78 3.70
CA LEU A 15 -57.87 52.02 4.93
C LEU A 15 -58.15 50.52 4.74
N MET A 16 -59.24 50.17 4.04
CA MET A 16 -59.60 48.78 3.76
C MET A 16 -58.60 48.10 2.82
N PHE A 17 -58.12 48.80 1.79
CA PHE A 17 -57.06 48.28 0.92
C PHE A 17 -55.73 48.10 1.67
N ALA A 18 -55.36 49.04 2.54
CA ALA A 18 -54.16 48.88 3.38
C ALA A 18 -54.26 47.67 4.31
N LEU A 19 -55.42 47.46 4.95
CA LEU A 19 -55.67 46.31 5.81
C LEU A 19 -55.63 44.99 5.05
N MET A 20 -56.19 44.95 3.83
CA MET A 20 -56.16 43.76 2.98
C MET A 20 -54.75 43.44 2.49
N PHE A 21 -53.95 44.44 2.11
CA PHE A 21 -52.55 44.24 1.75
C PHE A 21 -51.69 43.77 2.93
N VAL A 22 -51.95 44.26 4.14
CA VAL A 22 -51.28 43.77 5.36
C VAL A 22 -51.71 42.33 5.69
N ALA A 23 -52.98 41.99 5.51
CA ALA A 23 -53.49 40.63 5.74
C ALA A 23 -52.92 39.62 4.73
N VAL A 24 -52.95 39.94 3.43
CA VAL A 24 -52.41 39.08 2.38
C VAL A 24 -50.88 39.03 2.45
N GLY A 25 -50.22 40.15 2.73
CA GLY A 25 -48.78 40.23 2.93
C GLY A 25 -48.30 39.39 4.12
N SER A 26 -49.00 39.43 5.25
CA SER A 26 -48.66 38.59 6.41
C SER A 26 -48.88 37.10 6.14
N MET A 27 -49.92 36.72 5.40
CA MET A 27 -50.15 35.32 4.99
C MET A 27 -49.07 34.75 4.07
N LEU A 28 -48.37 35.58 3.29
CA LEU A 28 -47.27 35.14 2.42
C LEU A 28 -45.89 35.23 3.09
N ILE A 29 -45.65 36.26 3.90
CA ILE A 29 -44.34 36.50 4.53
C ILE A 29 -44.07 35.50 5.67
N LEU A 30 -45.09 35.15 6.46
CA LEU A 30 -44.93 34.23 7.60
C LEU A 30 -44.47 32.82 7.17
N PRO A 31 -45.06 32.18 6.14
CA PRO A 31 -44.57 30.90 5.61
C PRO A 31 -43.15 30.97 5.03
N LEU A 32 -42.81 32.06 4.34
CA LEU A 32 -41.46 32.26 3.77
C LEU A 32 -40.40 32.39 4.86
N LEU A 33 -40.69 33.11 5.94
CA LEU A 33 -39.79 33.24 7.08
C LEU A 33 -39.63 31.92 7.85
N THR A 34 -40.71 31.15 8.04
CA THR A 34 -40.62 29.83 8.67
C THR A 34 -39.85 28.83 7.81
N TYR A 35 -40.03 28.86 6.49
CA TYR A 35 -39.23 28.08 5.56
C TYR A 35 -37.74 28.47 5.60
N ALA A 36 -37.42 29.76 5.51
CA ALA A 36 -36.04 30.25 5.58
C ALA A 36 -35.36 29.90 6.92
N GLN A 37 -36.08 30.00 8.04
CA GLN A 37 -35.62 29.55 9.34
C GLN A 37 -35.38 28.03 9.37
N GLY A 38 -36.24 27.25 8.73
CA GLY A 38 -36.07 25.79 8.58
C GLY A 38 -34.82 25.42 7.79
N VAL A 39 -34.62 26.06 6.63
CA VAL A 39 -33.44 25.83 5.77
C VAL A 39 -32.15 26.25 6.48
N MET A 40 -32.11 27.42 7.12
CA MET A 40 -30.91 27.83 7.87
C MET A 40 -30.58 26.86 9.00
N LYS A 41 -31.58 26.40 9.76
CA LYS A 41 -31.38 25.37 10.80
C LYS A 41 -30.87 24.06 10.22
N ALA A 42 -31.42 23.61 9.09
CA ALA A 42 -30.97 22.39 8.42
C ALA A 42 -29.51 22.51 7.93
N THR A 43 -29.14 23.62 7.31
CA THR A 43 -27.78 23.88 6.85
C THR A 43 -26.78 23.94 8.00
N THR A 44 -27.13 24.59 9.12
CA THR A 44 -26.29 24.61 10.32
C THR A 44 -26.13 23.21 10.91
N GLN A 45 -27.18 22.38 10.90
CA GLN A 45 -27.10 20.99 11.37
C GLN A 45 -26.21 20.13 10.47
N GLU A 46 -26.33 20.25 9.14
CA GLU A 46 -25.47 19.53 8.19
C GLU A 46 -24.00 19.96 8.30
N HIS A 47 -23.74 21.27 8.43
CA HIS A 47 -22.39 21.76 8.69
C HIS A 47 -21.81 21.21 10.01
N THR A 48 -22.61 21.21 11.08
CA THR A 48 -22.20 20.68 12.38
C THR A 48 -21.91 19.18 12.31
N LYS A 49 -22.72 18.41 11.59
CA LYS A 49 -22.48 16.98 11.30
C LYS A 49 -21.16 16.76 10.59
N ALA A 50 -20.91 17.51 9.51
CA ALA A 50 -19.70 17.37 8.71
C ALA A 50 -18.43 17.70 9.52
N VAL A 51 -18.44 18.80 10.29
CA VAL A 51 -17.31 19.18 11.16
C VAL A 51 -17.02 18.11 12.20
N ARG A 52 -18.07 17.55 12.82
CA ARG A 52 -17.94 16.52 13.85
C ARG A 52 -17.48 15.17 13.29
N ALA A 53 -17.96 14.79 12.11
CA ALA A 53 -17.50 13.59 11.41
C ALA A 53 -16.03 13.73 10.99
N ALA A 54 -15.63 14.90 10.50
CA ALA A 54 -14.23 15.19 10.19
C ALA A 54 -13.36 15.14 11.46
N ALA A 55 -13.84 15.66 12.59
CA ALA A 55 -13.12 15.58 13.86
C ALA A 55 -12.96 14.14 14.38
N ALA A 56 -14.03 13.33 14.40
CA ALA A 56 -13.95 11.93 14.84
C ALA A 56 -13.00 11.11 13.94
N THR A 57 -13.04 11.34 12.63
CA THR A 57 -12.16 10.69 11.66
C THR A 57 -10.72 11.17 11.81
N GLY A 58 -10.52 12.48 11.95
CA GLY A 58 -9.21 13.10 12.15
C GLY A 58 -8.52 12.62 13.43
N ALA A 59 -9.28 12.47 14.53
CA ALA A 59 -8.76 11.92 15.79
C ALA A 59 -8.18 10.50 15.61
N LEU A 60 -8.88 9.62 14.87
CA LEU A 60 -8.35 8.28 14.57
C LEU A 60 -7.08 8.34 13.72
N ARG A 61 -7.02 9.23 12.73
CA ARG A 61 -5.81 9.39 11.89
C ARG A 61 -4.61 9.85 12.71
N VAL A 62 -4.80 10.79 13.63
CA VAL A 62 -3.73 11.27 14.52
C VAL A 62 -3.20 10.14 15.41
N VAL A 63 -4.10 9.31 15.94
CA VAL A 63 -3.72 8.15 16.75
C VAL A 63 -2.98 7.10 15.92
N LEU A 64 -3.36 6.91 14.65
CA LEU A 64 -2.72 5.99 13.72
C LEU A 64 -1.42 6.52 13.11
N ALA A 65 -1.10 7.80 13.29
CA ALA A 65 0.15 8.40 12.82
C ALA A 65 1.39 7.86 13.57
N ASP A 66 1.22 7.31 14.77
CA ASP A 66 2.27 6.63 15.53
C ASP A 66 1.81 5.22 15.96
N PRO A 67 1.82 4.25 15.02
CA PRO A 67 1.33 2.90 15.26
C PRO A 67 2.15 2.16 16.33
N SER A 68 3.45 2.44 16.45
CA SER A 68 4.32 1.85 17.49
C SER A 68 3.92 2.29 18.89
N ARG A 69 3.62 3.59 19.06
CA ARG A 69 3.10 4.11 20.33
C ARG A 69 1.70 3.60 20.60
N LEU A 70 0.85 3.55 19.58
CA LEU A 70 -0.49 2.98 19.69
C LEU A 70 -0.44 1.54 20.17
N PHE A 71 0.42 0.70 19.58
CA PHE A 71 0.62 -0.68 19.99
C PHE A 71 1.03 -0.77 21.47
N LYS A 72 1.99 0.03 21.93
CA LYS A 72 2.46 0.04 23.32
C LYS A 72 1.40 0.51 24.32
N VAL A 73 0.57 1.47 23.95
CA VAL A 73 -0.49 1.98 24.84
C VAL A 73 -1.67 1.00 24.87
N CYS A 74 -2.03 0.43 23.72
CA CYS A 74 -3.14 -0.51 23.61
C CYS A 74 -2.78 -1.96 23.95
N SER A 75 -1.50 -2.29 24.12
CA SER A 75 -1.08 -3.65 24.50
C SER A 75 -1.62 -4.07 25.86
N ALA A 76 -1.92 -3.11 26.75
CA ALA A 76 -2.58 -3.31 28.03
C ALA A 76 -4.11 -3.48 27.92
N SER A 77 -4.69 -3.24 26.73
CA SER A 77 -6.12 -3.46 26.47
C SER A 77 -6.39 -4.94 26.18
N GLY A 78 -7.58 -5.40 26.55
CA GLY A 78 -8.04 -6.78 26.31
C GLY A 78 -9.43 -6.79 25.69
N LEU A 79 -10.01 -7.96 25.44
CA LEU A 79 -11.33 -8.09 24.80
C LEU A 79 -12.46 -7.31 25.51
N HIS A 80 -12.30 -7.08 26.81
CA HIS A 80 -13.28 -6.42 27.68
C HIS A 80 -12.75 -5.17 28.40
N VAL A 81 -11.49 -4.79 28.15
CA VAL A 81 -10.85 -3.65 28.82
C VAL A 81 -10.43 -2.66 27.76
N SER A 82 -11.10 -1.51 27.71
CA SER A 82 -10.75 -0.41 26.81
C SER A 82 -9.71 0.51 27.46
N VAL A 83 -8.72 0.93 26.67
CA VAL A 83 -7.75 1.96 27.08
C VAL A 83 -8.09 3.27 26.37
N ASP A 84 -8.09 4.37 27.11
CA ASP A 84 -8.26 5.72 26.54
C ASP A 84 -6.96 6.18 25.89
N LEU A 85 -7.08 6.70 24.67
CA LEU A 85 -5.97 7.22 23.89
C LEU A 85 -5.94 8.74 23.97
N ALA A 86 -4.74 9.28 24.22
CA ALA A 86 -4.52 10.71 24.21
C ALA A 86 -4.62 11.23 22.77
N VAL A 87 -5.53 12.18 22.54
CA VAL A 87 -5.65 12.90 21.28
C VAL A 87 -5.39 14.38 21.56
N PRO A 88 -4.54 15.06 20.78
CA PRO A 88 -4.39 16.51 20.89
C PRO A 88 -5.73 17.22 20.62
N ASP A 89 -5.89 18.43 21.14
CA ASP A 89 -7.10 19.20 20.89
C ASP A 89 -7.19 19.55 19.39
N ILE A 90 -8.21 19.01 18.73
CA ILE A 90 -8.52 19.20 17.31
C ILE A 90 -9.71 20.15 17.11
N GLY A 91 -10.05 20.95 18.13
CA GLY A 91 -11.10 21.97 18.09
C GLY A 91 -12.52 21.44 18.33
N THR A 92 -12.73 20.13 18.22
CA THR A 92 -13.94 19.44 18.69
C THR A 92 -13.53 18.36 19.69
N PRO A 93 -14.15 18.28 20.88
CA PRO A 93 -13.81 17.24 21.84
C PRO A 93 -14.13 15.85 21.28
N VAL A 94 -13.14 14.97 21.28
CA VAL A 94 -13.27 13.57 20.85
C VAL A 94 -12.59 12.69 21.89
N SER A 95 -13.26 11.61 22.29
CA SER A 95 -12.66 10.53 23.08
C SER A 95 -12.35 9.38 22.15
N VAL A 96 -11.10 8.90 22.19
CA VAL A 96 -10.67 7.73 21.42
C VAL A 96 -10.34 6.61 22.38
N LYS A 97 -10.91 5.43 22.14
CA LYS A 97 -10.67 4.21 22.91
C LYS A 97 -10.10 3.13 22.02
N CYS A 98 -9.23 2.29 22.58
CA CYS A 98 -8.78 1.07 21.92
C CYS A 98 -9.12 -0.18 22.74
N THR A 99 -9.37 -1.28 22.04
CA THR A 99 -9.66 -2.59 22.62
C THR A 99 -9.00 -3.68 21.77
N THR A 100 -8.19 -4.55 22.36
CA THR A 100 -7.63 -5.71 21.66
C THR A 100 -8.73 -6.71 21.35
N THR A 101 -8.93 -7.02 20.07
CA THR A 101 -9.93 -7.97 19.55
C THR A 101 -9.34 -9.30 19.15
N ALA A 102 -8.06 -9.34 18.79
CA ALA A 102 -7.30 -10.55 18.52
C ALA A 102 -5.81 -10.29 18.76
N GLU A 103 -5.06 -11.34 19.10
CA GLU A 103 -3.59 -11.32 19.14
C GLU A 103 -3.04 -12.56 18.44
N ALA A 104 -1.97 -12.37 17.68
CA ALA A 104 -1.14 -13.44 17.15
C ALA A 104 0.23 -13.29 17.82
N ASN A 105 0.66 -14.31 18.56
CA ASN A 105 1.98 -14.31 19.21
C ASN A 105 3.11 -14.45 18.19
N GLU A 106 4.35 -14.22 18.64
CA GLU A 106 5.52 -14.58 17.86
C GLU A 106 5.40 -16.05 17.40
N LEU A 107 5.55 -16.29 16.09
CA LEU A 107 5.47 -17.64 15.54
C LEU A 107 6.61 -18.48 16.13
N GLN A 108 6.33 -19.72 16.49
CA GLN A 108 7.40 -20.64 16.87
C GLN A 108 8.29 -20.88 15.66
N SER A 109 9.57 -21.19 15.89
CA SER A 109 10.51 -21.46 14.79
C SER A 109 10.04 -22.58 13.85
N SER A 110 9.19 -23.49 14.33
CA SER A 110 8.56 -24.55 13.53
C SER A 110 7.46 -24.05 12.60
N ASP A 111 6.85 -22.91 12.90
CA ASP A 111 5.76 -22.30 12.11
C ASP A 111 6.28 -21.26 11.11
N LEU A 112 7.54 -20.85 11.29
CA LEU A 112 8.23 -19.97 10.35
C LEU A 112 8.56 -20.72 9.07
N ARG A 113 8.12 -20.14 7.95
CA ARG A 113 8.63 -20.50 6.63
C ARG A 113 10.14 -20.28 6.57
N VAL A 114 10.76 -20.90 5.57
CA VAL A 114 12.16 -20.67 5.23
C VAL A 114 12.41 -19.18 5.02
N ALA A 115 13.44 -18.65 5.67
CA ALA A 115 13.80 -17.25 5.61
C ALA A 115 14.48 -16.88 4.29
N MET A 116 15.36 -17.75 3.80
CA MET A 116 16.11 -17.56 2.58
C MET A 116 16.29 -18.87 1.83
N ALA A 117 16.13 -18.85 0.52
CA ALA A 117 16.43 -19.97 -0.36
C ALA A 117 17.04 -19.49 -1.69
N VAL A 118 18.05 -20.21 -2.18
CA VAL A 118 18.57 -20.06 -3.54
C VAL A 118 18.40 -21.35 -4.34
N THR A 119 17.87 -21.25 -5.56
CA THR A 119 17.42 -22.42 -6.33
C THR A 119 18.41 -22.88 -7.40
N ALA A 120 19.32 -22.01 -7.87
CA ALA A 120 20.30 -22.38 -8.88
C ALA A 120 21.47 -23.17 -8.26
N ALA A 121 21.78 -24.32 -8.83
CA ALA A 121 22.84 -25.22 -8.41
C ALA A 121 24.20 -24.52 -8.35
N GLY A 122 24.95 -24.76 -7.27
CA GLY A 122 26.25 -24.13 -7.02
C GLY A 122 26.17 -22.68 -6.53
N SER A 123 24.96 -22.11 -6.37
CA SER A 123 24.81 -20.80 -5.73
C SER A 123 25.02 -20.90 -4.23
N VAL A 124 25.52 -19.82 -3.63
CA VAL A 124 25.76 -19.74 -2.19
C VAL A 124 24.87 -18.66 -1.63
N GLU A 125 24.24 -18.95 -0.50
CA GLU A 125 23.49 -17.95 0.25
C GLU A 125 24.44 -16.89 0.80
N PRO A 126 24.03 -15.61 0.76
CA PRO A 126 24.85 -14.57 1.30
C PRO A 126 24.92 -14.64 2.83
N VAL A 127 26.06 -14.23 3.39
CA VAL A 127 26.28 -14.20 4.84
C VAL A 127 25.37 -13.15 5.49
N GLY A 128 24.86 -13.44 6.69
CA GLY A 128 24.06 -12.48 7.47
C GLY A 128 22.55 -12.55 7.20
N ALA A 129 22.06 -13.66 6.65
CA ALA A 129 20.62 -13.95 6.63
C ALA A 129 20.03 -13.96 8.04
N VAL A 130 18.88 -13.30 8.21
CA VAL A 130 18.08 -13.33 9.43
C VAL A 130 17.02 -14.41 9.28
N GLY A 131 16.94 -15.33 10.25
CA GLY A 131 16.05 -16.49 10.22
C GLY A 131 16.72 -17.77 9.69
N GLY A 132 15.96 -18.87 9.65
CA GLY A 132 16.46 -20.17 9.20
C GLY A 132 16.50 -20.27 7.67
N ALA A 133 17.68 -20.45 7.11
CA ALA A 133 17.87 -20.63 5.67
C ALA A 133 17.52 -22.06 5.22
N TYR A 134 17.30 -22.25 3.92
CA TYR A 134 16.97 -23.56 3.36
C TYR A 134 18.19 -24.46 3.30
N ALA A 135 18.10 -25.64 3.91
CA ALA A 135 19.24 -26.55 4.05
C ALA A 135 19.84 -27.03 2.71
N ASN A 136 19.03 -27.12 1.65
CA ASN A 136 19.48 -27.56 0.32
C ASN A 136 19.63 -26.40 -0.68
N SER A 137 19.79 -25.17 -0.19
CA SER A 137 20.07 -24.02 -1.03
C SER A 137 21.30 -24.25 -1.90
N GLY A 138 21.15 -24.03 -3.20
CA GLY A 138 22.23 -24.19 -4.18
C GLY A 138 22.72 -25.63 -4.36
N SER A 139 21.92 -26.63 -3.96
CA SER A 139 22.23 -28.05 -4.16
C SER A 139 22.59 -28.39 -5.61
N ALA A 140 23.48 -29.36 -5.80
CA ALA A 140 23.79 -29.92 -7.11
C ALA A 140 22.58 -30.62 -7.77
N ASP A 141 21.59 -31.01 -6.97
CA ASP A 141 20.28 -31.44 -7.47
C ASP A 141 19.28 -30.26 -7.37
N PRO A 142 19.00 -29.57 -8.50
CA PRO A 142 18.10 -28.42 -8.52
C PRO A 142 16.62 -28.78 -8.31
N GLN A 143 16.27 -30.06 -8.13
CA GLN A 143 14.88 -30.48 -7.86
C GLN A 143 14.52 -30.48 -6.37
N LEU A 144 15.50 -30.53 -5.47
CA LEU A 144 15.24 -30.69 -4.03
C LEU A 144 14.33 -29.58 -3.47
N TRP A 145 14.61 -28.34 -3.85
CA TRP A 145 13.82 -27.20 -3.36
C TRP A 145 12.37 -27.26 -3.83
N TRP A 146 12.10 -27.76 -5.04
CA TRP A 146 10.75 -27.84 -5.59
C TRP A 146 9.83 -28.70 -4.71
N GLY A 147 10.33 -29.83 -4.19
CA GLY A 147 9.58 -30.68 -3.26
C GLY A 147 9.25 -30.03 -1.90
N ASP A 148 9.93 -28.93 -1.58
CA ASP A 148 9.75 -28.18 -0.33
C ASP A 148 8.98 -26.86 -0.51
N VAL A 149 8.41 -26.62 -1.69
CA VAL A 149 7.60 -25.44 -1.99
C VAL A 149 6.14 -25.63 -1.58
N THR A 150 5.54 -24.57 -1.05
CA THR A 150 4.11 -24.45 -0.76
C THR A 150 3.58 -23.11 -1.25
N THR A 151 2.31 -23.06 -1.69
CA THR A 151 1.67 -21.82 -2.17
C THR A 151 1.14 -20.94 -1.04
N VAL A 152 1.10 -21.47 0.18
CA VAL A 152 0.73 -20.78 1.41
C VAL A 152 1.90 -20.81 2.39
N THR A 153 1.98 -19.83 3.27
CA THR A 153 3.05 -19.81 4.29
C THR A 153 2.93 -21.02 5.21
N THR A 154 3.92 -21.92 5.13
CA THR A 154 3.97 -23.15 5.93
C THR A 154 5.33 -23.25 6.61
N GLY A 155 5.33 -23.65 7.87
CA GLY A 155 6.52 -23.83 8.68
C GLY A 155 7.55 -24.77 8.05
N GLY A 156 8.82 -24.35 8.03
CA GLY A 156 9.94 -25.12 7.46
C GLY A 156 9.88 -25.33 5.94
N LYS A 157 8.90 -24.75 5.25
CA LYS A 157 8.75 -24.85 3.78
C LYS A 157 9.11 -23.54 3.10
N ILE A 158 9.45 -23.65 1.82
CA ILE A 158 9.65 -22.50 0.94
C ILE A 158 8.26 -22.01 0.54
N TRP A 159 8.05 -20.70 0.65
CA TRP A 159 6.81 -20.09 0.19
C TRP A 159 6.99 -19.63 -1.26
N MET A 160 6.15 -20.12 -2.17
CA MET A 160 6.08 -19.63 -3.54
C MET A 160 4.63 -19.25 -3.80
N PRO A 161 4.24 -17.98 -3.55
CA PRO A 161 2.87 -17.55 -3.74
C PRO A 161 2.42 -17.75 -5.19
N ASN A 162 1.11 -17.82 -5.38
CA ASN A 162 0.54 -17.65 -6.72
C ASN A 162 0.48 -16.15 -7.03
N LEU A 163 0.55 -15.82 -8.32
CA LEU A 163 0.41 -14.44 -8.76
C LEU A 163 -1.02 -13.92 -8.50
N PRO A 164 -1.16 -12.67 -8.04
CA PRO A 164 -2.47 -12.04 -7.91
C PRO A 164 -3.09 -11.74 -9.28
N SER A 165 -4.37 -11.40 -9.31
CA SER A 165 -4.95 -10.71 -10.46
C SER A 165 -4.30 -9.33 -10.62
N HIS A 166 -4.07 -8.91 -11.86
CA HIS A 166 -3.62 -7.56 -12.17
C HIS A 166 -4.55 -6.88 -13.16
N ALA A 167 -4.45 -5.56 -13.20
CA ALA A 167 -5.22 -4.77 -14.15
C ALA A 167 -4.48 -4.65 -15.48
N LEU A 168 -5.20 -4.90 -16.57
CA LEU A 168 -4.68 -4.85 -17.95
C LEU A 168 -4.70 -3.42 -18.54
N ASN A 169 -5.00 -2.42 -17.71
CA ASN A 169 -4.79 -1.03 -18.10
C ASN A 169 -3.29 -0.74 -18.18
N HIS A 170 -2.94 0.24 -19.01
CA HIS A 170 -1.56 0.72 -19.18
C HIS A 170 -1.46 2.17 -18.69
N PRO A 171 -1.20 2.40 -17.39
CA PRO A 171 -1.00 3.74 -16.86
C PRO A 171 0.25 4.40 -17.47
N ALA A 172 0.32 5.74 -17.40
CA ALA A 172 1.46 6.48 -17.90
C ALA A 172 2.75 6.16 -17.11
N SER A 173 3.82 5.79 -17.81
CA SER A 173 5.16 5.53 -17.25
C SER A 173 5.86 6.78 -16.70
N SER A 174 5.36 7.98 -17.04
CA SER A 174 5.78 9.25 -16.42
C SER A 174 5.16 9.50 -15.04
N GLY A 175 4.14 8.72 -14.66
CA GLY A 175 3.28 9.02 -13.52
C GLY A 175 2.35 10.21 -13.75
N TYR A 176 1.51 10.46 -12.75
CA TYR A 176 0.51 11.53 -12.71
C TYR A 176 0.88 12.52 -11.62
N MET A 177 0.82 13.82 -11.92
CA MET A 177 1.15 14.83 -10.91
C MET A 177 -0.06 15.19 -10.08
N MET A 178 0.12 15.30 -8.76
CA MET A 178 -0.85 15.95 -7.89
C MET A 178 -0.82 17.47 -8.10
N PRO A 179 -1.97 18.15 -7.98
CA PRO A 179 -2.00 19.60 -8.02
C PRO A 179 -1.24 20.19 -6.83
N THR A 180 -0.74 21.42 -6.99
CA THR A 180 0.14 22.05 -6.00
C THR A 180 -0.48 22.20 -4.62
N TRP A 181 -1.79 22.44 -4.57
CA TRP A 181 -2.55 22.54 -3.31
C TRP A 181 -2.73 21.20 -2.60
N ALA A 182 -2.47 20.08 -3.26
CA ALA A 182 -2.54 18.72 -2.72
C ALA A 182 -1.15 18.07 -2.54
N GLY A 183 -0.06 18.86 -2.57
CA GLY A 183 1.26 18.41 -2.12
C GLY A 183 2.34 18.19 -3.19
N SER A 184 2.08 18.48 -4.47
CA SER A 184 3.09 18.37 -5.56
C SER A 184 3.85 17.02 -5.57
N CYS A 185 3.09 15.93 -5.62
CA CYS A 185 3.55 14.54 -5.57
C CYS A 185 3.41 13.88 -6.94
N ARG A 186 4.36 13.03 -7.35
CA ARG A 186 4.22 12.16 -8.54
C ARG A 186 3.60 10.84 -8.12
N VAL A 187 2.53 10.44 -8.77
CA VAL A 187 1.73 9.26 -8.41
C VAL A 187 1.73 8.24 -9.53
N PHE A 188 1.88 6.96 -9.17
CA PHE A 188 1.72 5.83 -10.08
C PHE A 188 0.57 4.95 -9.63
N PHE A 189 -0.29 4.53 -10.54
CA PHE A 189 -1.44 3.66 -10.25
C PHE A 189 -1.17 2.20 -10.65
N PRO A 190 -1.78 1.21 -9.97
CA PRO A 190 -1.68 -0.19 -10.34
C PRO A 190 -2.11 -0.44 -11.78
N GLY A 191 -1.45 -1.40 -12.43
CA GLY A 191 -1.65 -1.73 -13.85
C GLY A 191 -0.42 -2.40 -14.46
N THR A 192 -0.43 -2.50 -15.78
CA THR A 192 0.62 -3.16 -16.58
C THR A 192 1.48 -2.12 -17.29
N TYR A 193 2.78 -2.11 -16.99
CA TYR A 193 3.76 -1.15 -17.50
C TYR A 193 4.69 -1.82 -18.51
N LEU A 194 4.52 -1.44 -19.78
CA LEU A 194 5.32 -1.92 -20.91
C LEU A 194 6.58 -1.06 -21.13
N ASP A 195 6.47 0.22 -20.79
CA ASP A 195 7.57 1.19 -20.91
C ASP A 195 8.40 1.24 -19.62
N PRO A 196 9.71 1.53 -19.73
CA PRO A 196 10.56 1.67 -18.56
C PRO A 196 10.16 2.89 -17.73
N ILE A 197 10.26 2.79 -16.41
CA ILE A 197 10.08 3.90 -15.47
C ILE A 197 11.45 4.31 -14.94
N THR A 198 11.74 5.60 -14.96
CA THR A 198 12.95 6.15 -14.33
C THR A 198 12.59 7.33 -13.44
N ILE A 199 12.90 7.21 -12.16
CA ILE A 199 12.76 8.28 -11.17
C ILE A 199 14.15 8.55 -10.63
N ALA A 200 14.73 9.70 -10.97
CA ALA A 200 16.05 10.13 -10.52
C ALA A 200 16.07 11.60 -10.02
N ASP A 201 14.90 12.24 -10.02
CA ASP A 201 14.69 13.58 -9.52
C ASP A 201 14.26 13.57 -8.05
N ALA A 202 14.14 14.76 -7.46
CA ALA A 202 13.76 14.93 -6.05
C ALA A 202 12.24 15.06 -5.84
N VAL A 203 11.42 14.83 -6.87
CA VAL A 203 9.96 14.93 -6.73
C VAL A 203 9.50 13.75 -5.88
N PRO A 204 8.86 14.00 -4.72
CA PRO A 204 8.29 12.92 -3.92
C PRO A 204 7.39 12.06 -4.79
N THR A 205 7.63 10.75 -4.77
CA THR A 205 6.94 9.79 -5.63
C THR A 205 6.20 8.78 -4.78
N TYR A 206 4.94 8.51 -5.14
CA TYR A 206 4.07 7.58 -4.45
C TYR A 206 3.47 6.58 -5.43
N PHE A 207 3.71 5.29 -5.20
CA PHE A 207 2.95 4.22 -5.85
C PHE A 207 1.76 3.91 -4.95
N THR A 208 0.53 4.12 -5.42
CA THR A 208 -0.68 3.77 -4.66
C THR A 208 -0.75 2.27 -4.36
N SER A 209 -1.58 1.84 -3.41
CA SER A 209 -1.73 0.43 -3.06
C SER A 209 -2.30 -0.42 -4.20
N GLY A 210 -1.72 -1.60 -4.43
CA GLY A 210 -2.22 -2.55 -5.42
C GLY A 210 -1.13 -3.39 -6.09
N VAL A 211 -1.48 -4.02 -7.22
CA VAL A 211 -0.59 -4.89 -8.00
C VAL A 211 -0.06 -4.16 -9.22
N TYR A 212 1.26 -4.12 -9.36
CA TYR A 212 1.94 -3.54 -10.51
C TYR A 212 2.62 -4.65 -11.28
N ASP A 213 2.32 -4.78 -12.58
CA ASP A 213 3.04 -5.67 -13.47
C ASP A 213 4.00 -4.83 -14.33
N PHE A 214 5.29 -5.14 -14.23
CA PHE A 214 6.34 -4.47 -14.98
C PHE A 214 6.96 -5.45 -15.97
N GLU A 215 6.79 -5.18 -17.25
CA GLU A 215 7.43 -5.94 -18.33
C GLU A 215 8.78 -5.34 -18.74
N ASN A 216 9.14 -4.19 -18.15
CA ASN A 216 10.35 -3.43 -18.43
C ASN A 216 10.96 -2.85 -17.14
N THR A 217 12.12 -2.21 -17.27
CA THR A 217 12.93 -1.77 -16.12
C THR A 217 12.27 -0.62 -15.36
N VAL A 218 12.19 -0.76 -14.03
CA VAL A 218 11.89 0.31 -13.07
C VAL A 218 13.20 0.73 -12.40
N THR A 219 13.63 1.96 -12.60
CA THR A 219 14.86 2.51 -12.05
C THR A 219 14.57 3.61 -11.04
N PHE A 220 15.03 3.40 -9.81
CA PHE A 220 15.12 4.43 -8.77
C PHE A 220 16.58 4.89 -8.66
N GLY A 221 16.83 6.06 -9.24
CA GLY A 221 18.13 6.72 -9.30
C GLY A 221 18.32 7.73 -8.17
N ALA A 222 19.57 8.11 -7.91
CA ALA A 222 20.02 9.23 -7.06
C ALA A 222 18.96 9.84 -6.13
N ARG A 223 18.37 11.00 -6.48
CA ARG A 223 17.52 11.80 -5.56
C ARG A 223 16.10 11.25 -5.37
N ALA A 224 15.81 10.04 -5.86
CA ALA A 224 14.50 9.44 -5.76
C ALA A 224 14.07 9.31 -4.30
N ASN A 225 12.85 9.80 -4.02
CA ASN A 225 12.17 9.59 -2.75
C ASN A 225 10.84 8.90 -3.05
N VAL A 226 10.80 7.59 -2.82
CA VAL A 226 9.72 6.71 -3.28
C VAL A 226 9.11 5.98 -2.10
N VAL A 227 7.80 6.10 -1.96
CA VAL A 227 7.00 5.25 -1.07
C VAL A 227 6.07 4.39 -1.92
N VAL A 228 6.07 3.08 -1.64
CA VAL A 228 5.32 2.07 -2.39
C VAL A 228 4.21 1.49 -1.54
N GLY A 229 2.97 1.84 -1.91
CA GLY A 229 1.74 1.51 -1.22
C GLY A 229 1.48 2.39 0.01
N GLU A 230 0.22 2.49 0.43
CA GLU A 230 -0.15 3.05 1.74
C GLU A 230 0.29 2.12 2.88
N GLY A 231 0.60 2.66 4.07
CA GLY A 231 0.97 1.84 5.23
C GLY A 231 1.76 2.60 6.30
N ALA A 232 2.74 1.92 6.89
CA ALA A 232 3.56 2.42 7.99
C ALA A 232 4.37 3.69 7.62
N TYR A 233 4.90 3.72 6.41
CA TYR A 233 5.53 4.90 5.85
C TYR A 233 4.50 5.72 5.08
N GLU A 234 4.30 6.95 5.50
CA GLU A 234 3.40 7.88 4.81
C GLU A 234 4.03 8.31 3.47
N GLY A 235 3.24 8.21 2.39
CA GLY A 235 3.62 8.73 1.08
C GLY A 235 3.48 10.25 1.01
N CYS A 236 3.81 10.83 -0.15
CA CYS A 236 3.52 12.25 -0.41
C CYS A 236 2.03 12.55 -0.66
N THR A 237 1.19 11.52 -0.68
CA THR A 237 -0.28 11.58 -0.72
C THR A 237 -0.84 10.23 -0.25
N THR A 238 -2.16 10.10 -0.19
CA THR A 238 -2.88 8.86 0.15
C THR A 238 -3.55 8.24 -1.08
N ASN A 239 -3.97 6.98 -0.99
CA ASN A 239 -4.70 6.32 -2.08
C ASN A 239 -5.95 7.10 -2.52
N ALA A 240 -6.73 7.60 -1.56
CA ALA A 240 -7.98 8.31 -1.83
C ALA A 240 -7.74 9.67 -2.49
N GLU A 241 -6.75 10.43 -2.01
CA GLU A 241 -6.39 11.72 -2.58
C GLU A 241 -5.79 11.56 -3.98
N ALA A 242 -4.90 10.60 -4.17
CA ALA A 242 -4.34 10.25 -5.46
C ALA A 242 -5.46 9.95 -6.48
N ALA A 243 -6.40 9.06 -6.13
CA ALA A 243 -7.48 8.65 -7.00
C ALA A 243 -8.38 9.82 -7.46
N TYR A 244 -8.59 10.82 -6.60
CA TYR A 244 -9.53 11.89 -6.87
C TYR A 244 -8.88 13.17 -7.41
N TYR A 245 -7.66 13.49 -6.98
CA TYR A 245 -7.00 14.76 -7.27
C TYR A 245 -5.87 14.69 -8.28
N ALA A 246 -5.29 13.52 -8.55
CA ALA A 246 -4.19 13.42 -9.50
C ALA A 246 -4.61 13.91 -10.89
N ILE A 247 -3.79 14.80 -11.47
CA ILE A 247 -4.10 15.46 -12.73
C ILE A 247 -4.06 14.42 -13.84
N ASN A 248 -5.16 14.32 -14.59
CA ASN A 248 -5.34 13.35 -15.67
C ASN A 248 -5.23 11.88 -15.22
N ALA A 249 -5.56 11.57 -13.96
CA ALA A 249 -5.61 10.19 -13.48
C ALA A 249 -6.53 9.31 -14.38
N PRO A 250 -6.24 8.00 -14.49
CA PRO A 250 -7.12 7.08 -15.20
C PRO A 250 -8.55 7.12 -14.64
N ALA A 251 -9.55 7.02 -15.51
CA ALA A 251 -10.96 7.01 -15.09
C ALA A 251 -11.29 5.84 -14.14
N THR A 252 -10.56 4.73 -14.26
CA THR A 252 -10.61 3.59 -13.35
C THR A 252 -9.21 3.34 -12.79
N VAL A 253 -9.04 3.52 -11.49
CA VAL A 253 -7.81 3.18 -10.78
C VAL A 253 -7.99 1.83 -10.09
N SER A 254 -7.03 0.93 -10.27
CA SER A 254 -7.09 -0.44 -9.74
C SER A 254 -6.44 -0.55 -8.35
N ILE A 255 -6.73 0.44 -7.48
CA ILE A 255 -6.23 0.45 -6.11
C ILE A 255 -6.87 -0.68 -5.32
N SER A 256 -6.06 -1.47 -4.63
CA SER A 256 -6.53 -2.65 -3.87
C SER A 256 -5.66 -2.90 -2.65
N GLY A 257 -6.30 -3.24 -1.52
CA GLY A 257 -5.62 -3.48 -0.26
C GLY A 257 -4.81 -2.28 0.24
N ILE A 258 -3.88 -2.56 1.17
CA ILE A 258 -2.87 -1.64 1.70
C ILE A 258 -1.50 -2.19 1.31
N GLY A 259 -0.49 -1.32 1.10
CA GLY A 259 0.78 -1.71 0.49
C GLY A 259 0.65 -2.06 -0.99
N ALA A 260 1.76 -2.43 -1.63
CA ALA A 260 1.76 -2.81 -3.04
C ALA A 260 2.68 -3.99 -3.31
N THR A 261 2.39 -4.69 -4.41
CA THR A 261 3.16 -5.84 -4.89
C THR A 261 3.65 -5.54 -6.30
N PHE A 262 4.95 -5.61 -6.50
CA PHE A 262 5.57 -5.47 -7.82
C PHE A 262 5.81 -6.86 -8.40
N VAL A 263 5.23 -7.11 -9.56
CA VAL A 263 5.43 -8.32 -10.34
C VAL A 263 6.31 -7.98 -11.54
N PHE A 264 7.35 -8.78 -11.78
CA PHE A 264 8.28 -8.59 -12.88
C PHE A 264 8.17 -9.74 -13.89
N GLY A 265 7.63 -9.41 -15.07
CA GLY A 265 7.56 -10.29 -16.24
C GLY A 265 8.50 -9.83 -17.36
N GLY A 266 8.63 -10.59 -18.45
CA GLY A 266 9.39 -10.15 -19.63
C GLY A 266 10.83 -9.69 -19.33
N ALA A 267 11.16 -8.43 -19.64
CA ALA A 267 12.46 -7.80 -19.29
C ALA A 267 12.37 -6.95 -18.02
N GLY A 268 11.28 -7.09 -17.27
CA GLY A 268 10.97 -6.40 -16.03
C GLY A 268 12.02 -6.64 -14.96
N ARG A 269 12.46 -5.55 -14.34
CA ARG A 269 13.39 -5.57 -13.21
C ARG A 269 13.31 -4.29 -12.40
N LEU A 270 13.72 -4.38 -11.14
CA LEU A 270 13.97 -3.26 -10.24
C LEU A 270 15.46 -2.92 -10.23
N VAL A 271 15.79 -1.65 -10.48
CA VAL A 271 17.14 -1.11 -10.34
C VAL A 271 17.13 0.01 -9.31
N VAL A 272 17.93 -0.11 -8.26
CA VAL A 272 18.16 0.92 -7.26
C VAL A 272 19.61 1.35 -7.34
N THR A 273 19.87 2.59 -7.72
CA THR A 273 21.24 3.07 -7.89
C THR A 273 21.39 4.53 -7.50
N ASP A 274 22.51 4.87 -6.86
CA ASP A 274 22.88 6.27 -6.65
C ASP A 274 23.65 6.87 -7.84
N SER A 275 23.98 6.06 -8.85
CA SER A 275 24.81 6.43 -10.01
C SER A 275 26.10 7.16 -9.62
N GLY A 276 26.68 6.84 -8.46
CA GLY A 276 27.89 7.48 -7.94
C GLY A 276 27.69 8.92 -7.41
N THR A 277 26.45 9.36 -7.22
CA THR A 277 26.15 10.72 -6.75
C THR A 277 26.26 10.87 -5.22
N ALA A 278 26.35 12.12 -4.74
CA ALA A 278 26.40 12.42 -3.30
C ALA A 278 25.05 12.33 -2.57
N THR A 279 23.97 11.97 -3.29
CA THR A 279 22.61 11.84 -2.76
C THR A 279 22.06 10.49 -3.20
N GLY A 280 21.87 9.58 -2.25
CA GLY A 280 21.36 8.24 -2.53
C GLY A 280 19.82 8.19 -2.55
N PRO A 281 19.24 7.16 -3.21
CA PRO A 281 17.80 7.01 -3.27
C PRO A 281 17.22 6.52 -1.95
N SER A 282 15.98 6.92 -1.66
CA SER A 282 15.16 6.41 -0.58
C SER A 282 13.95 5.70 -1.17
N VAL A 283 13.88 4.38 -0.99
CA VAL A 283 12.83 3.51 -1.52
C VAL A 283 12.24 2.70 -0.38
N LEU A 284 11.00 2.99 -0.03
CA LEU A 284 10.31 2.41 1.11
C LEU A 284 9.05 1.70 0.64
N PHE A 285 9.02 0.38 0.78
CA PHE A 285 7.81 -0.40 0.56
C PHE A 285 7.03 -0.50 1.86
N ASN A 286 5.71 -0.39 1.77
CA ASN A 286 4.80 -0.80 2.82
C ASN A 286 4.40 -2.27 2.63
N ALA A 287 4.19 -2.98 3.73
CA ALA A 287 3.78 -4.37 3.71
C ALA A 287 2.42 -4.52 3.00
N ARG A 288 2.33 -5.51 2.09
CA ARG A 288 1.08 -5.78 1.37
C ARG A 288 0.08 -6.46 2.30
N LEU A 289 -1.07 -5.86 2.49
CA LEU A 289 -2.16 -6.37 3.31
C LEU A 289 -3.43 -6.33 2.47
N VAL A 290 -4.06 -7.48 2.32
CA VAL A 290 -5.22 -7.65 1.45
C VAL A 290 -6.32 -8.31 2.26
N ASP A 291 -7.53 -7.76 2.16
CA ASP A 291 -8.70 -8.35 2.80
C ASP A 291 -9.00 -9.73 2.20
N ALA A 292 -9.39 -10.69 3.03
CA ALA A 292 -9.66 -12.06 2.59
C ALA A 292 -10.83 -12.15 1.59
N THR A 293 -11.69 -11.13 1.52
CA THR A 293 -12.78 -11.03 0.55
C THR A 293 -12.35 -10.48 -0.81
N ASP A 294 -11.15 -9.88 -0.92
CA ASP A 294 -10.54 -9.50 -2.20
C ASP A 294 -9.84 -10.73 -2.81
N VAL A 295 -10.68 -11.64 -3.29
CA VAL A 295 -10.27 -13.01 -3.61
C VAL A 295 -9.21 -13.05 -4.74
N GLY A 296 -9.18 -12.02 -5.60
CA GLY A 296 -8.21 -11.84 -6.69
C GLY A 296 -6.79 -11.48 -6.23
N ASN A 297 -6.68 -10.78 -5.11
CA ASN A 297 -5.43 -10.19 -4.66
C ASN A 297 -4.94 -10.79 -3.34
N SER A 298 -5.75 -11.58 -2.64
CA SER A 298 -5.42 -12.12 -1.31
C SER A 298 -4.14 -12.96 -1.31
N VAL A 299 -3.77 -13.57 -2.44
CA VAL A 299 -2.52 -14.33 -2.59
C VAL A 299 -1.26 -13.46 -2.58
N SER A 300 -1.39 -12.16 -2.84
CA SER A 300 -0.29 -11.19 -2.71
C SER A 300 -0.11 -10.65 -1.29
N ALA A 301 -0.97 -11.03 -0.33
CA ALA A 301 -0.83 -10.61 1.06
C ALA A 301 0.54 -11.05 1.61
N GLY A 302 1.31 -10.09 2.13
CA GLY A 302 2.67 -10.29 2.63
C GLY A 302 3.76 -10.34 1.56
N VAL A 303 3.43 -10.18 0.27
CA VAL A 303 4.38 -10.22 -0.86
C VAL A 303 4.64 -8.80 -1.37
N SER A 304 5.91 -8.38 -1.39
CA SER A 304 6.31 -7.07 -1.95
C SER A 304 6.80 -7.18 -3.38
N ILE A 305 7.57 -8.23 -3.70
CA ILE A 305 8.13 -8.44 -5.04
C ILE A 305 7.98 -9.90 -5.46
N GLU A 306 7.58 -10.12 -6.69
CA GLU A 306 7.49 -11.45 -7.31
C GLU A 306 7.94 -11.41 -8.78
N SER A 307 8.47 -12.50 -9.32
CA SER A 307 8.69 -12.66 -10.76
C SER A 307 7.69 -13.62 -11.39
N VAL A 308 7.34 -13.37 -12.65
CA VAL A 308 6.59 -14.34 -13.46
C VAL A 308 7.55 -15.43 -13.91
N ASN A 309 7.31 -16.66 -13.46
CA ASN A 309 8.19 -17.81 -13.69
C ASN A 309 7.72 -18.68 -14.86
N GLY A 310 8.60 -19.57 -15.31
CA GLY A 310 8.39 -20.47 -16.43
C GLY A 310 8.97 -19.93 -17.75
N VAL A 311 8.64 -20.65 -18.82
CA VAL A 311 9.00 -20.30 -20.19
C VAL A 311 7.72 -20.24 -21.02
N ALA A 312 7.59 -19.19 -21.84
CA ALA A 312 6.44 -19.07 -22.74
C ALA A 312 6.40 -20.23 -23.74
N ALA A 313 5.30 -20.98 -23.75
CA ALA A 313 5.02 -22.01 -24.75
C ALA A 313 4.09 -21.48 -25.86
N SER A 314 3.21 -20.54 -25.50
CA SER A 314 2.37 -19.75 -26.41
C SER A 314 2.03 -18.41 -25.75
N SER A 315 1.22 -17.58 -26.40
CA SER A 315 0.73 -16.33 -25.81
C SER A 315 -0.20 -16.51 -24.61
N THR A 316 -0.71 -17.72 -24.36
CA THR A 316 -1.65 -18.02 -23.27
C THR A 316 -1.25 -19.24 -22.45
N SER A 317 -0.03 -19.74 -22.60
CA SER A 317 0.43 -20.92 -21.87
C SER A 317 1.94 -20.87 -21.62
N SER A 318 2.36 -21.35 -20.46
CA SER A 318 3.75 -21.50 -20.08
C SER A 318 4.08 -22.95 -19.71
N SER A 319 5.38 -23.27 -19.78
CA SER A 319 5.97 -24.51 -19.25
C SER A 319 6.92 -24.18 -18.11
N ASP A 320 7.25 -25.17 -17.29
CA ASP A 320 8.30 -25.03 -16.29
C ASP A 320 9.64 -24.67 -16.94
N LEU A 321 10.46 -23.90 -16.23
CA LEU A 321 11.82 -23.59 -16.66
C LEU A 321 12.76 -24.70 -16.20
N LEU A 322 13.31 -25.44 -17.17
CA LEU A 322 14.24 -26.54 -16.92
C LEU A 322 15.59 -26.24 -17.59
N ILE A 323 16.60 -25.89 -16.79
CA ILE A 323 18.01 -25.82 -17.21
C ILE A 323 18.74 -27.00 -16.56
N ALA A 324 19.08 -28.00 -17.39
CA ALA A 324 19.64 -29.26 -16.93
C ALA A 324 20.84 -29.07 -15.99
N GLY A 325 20.75 -29.67 -14.80
CA GLY A 325 21.81 -29.63 -13.78
C GLY A 325 22.05 -28.26 -13.14
N TYR A 326 21.23 -27.25 -13.45
CA TYR A 326 21.46 -25.88 -12.99
C TYR A 326 20.25 -25.26 -12.31
N LEU A 327 19.11 -25.20 -12.99
CA LEU A 327 17.95 -24.46 -12.48
C LEU A 327 16.68 -25.18 -12.89
N ASN A 328 15.76 -25.32 -11.93
CA ASN A 328 14.47 -25.90 -12.18
C ASN A 328 13.42 -25.07 -11.44
N VAL A 329 12.56 -24.38 -12.18
CA VAL A 329 11.56 -23.46 -11.62
C VAL A 329 10.18 -23.78 -12.19
N PRO A 330 9.16 -23.99 -11.34
CA PRO A 330 7.80 -24.21 -11.79
C PRO A 330 7.26 -22.96 -12.48
N LYS A 331 6.40 -23.14 -13.47
CA LYS A 331 5.69 -22.01 -14.06
C LYS A 331 4.79 -21.32 -13.04
N SER A 332 4.58 -20.01 -13.24
CA SER A 332 3.65 -19.27 -12.40
C SER A 332 2.19 -19.57 -12.74
N HIS A 333 1.37 -19.58 -11.69
CA HIS A 333 -0.07 -19.62 -11.79
C HIS A 333 -0.67 -18.38 -11.16
N THR A 334 -1.82 -17.93 -11.66
CA THR A 334 -2.63 -16.92 -10.98
C THR A 334 -3.71 -17.57 -10.14
N GLN A 335 -3.97 -17.04 -8.95
CA GLN A 335 -5.07 -17.52 -8.12
C GLN A 335 -6.02 -16.41 -7.79
N ALA A 336 -7.19 -16.42 -8.44
CA ALA A 336 -8.25 -15.48 -8.16
C ALA A 336 -9.21 -15.92 -7.04
N LYS A 337 -9.16 -17.21 -6.64
CA LYS A 337 -10.03 -17.78 -5.60
C LYS A 337 -9.36 -18.89 -4.82
N PRO A 338 -8.59 -18.63 -3.75
CA PRO A 338 -7.87 -19.66 -3.00
C PRO A 338 -8.75 -20.79 -2.44
N ALA A 339 -10.05 -20.56 -2.27
CA ALA A 339 -11.02 -21.55 -1.80
C ALA A 339 -11.69 -22.38 -2.91
N ASP A 340 -11.46 -22.06 -4.18
CA ASP A 340 -12.05 -22.81 -5.30
C ASP A 340 -11.29 -24.12 -5.54
N ALA A 341 -12.04 -25.20 -5.78
CA ALA A 341 -11.47 -26.53 -6.08
C ALA A 341 -10.82 -26.63 -7.48
N ALA A 342 -11.02 -25.62 -8.34
CA ALA A 342 -10.42 -25.59 -9.66
C ALA A 342 -8.91 -25.33 -9.57
N ALA A 343 -8.14 -26.00 -10.43
CA ALA A 343 -6.71 -25.75 -10.49
C ALA A 343 -6.43 -24.28 -10.88
N PRO A 344 -5.43 -23.64 -10.25
CA PRO A 344 -5.01 -22.29 -10.60
C PRO A 344 -4.71 -22.16 -12.11
N PRO A 345 -5.29 -21.20 -12.85
CA PRO A 345 -4.94 -20.98 -14.25
C PRO A 345 -3.47 -20.61 -14.41
N ASP A 346 -2.92 -20.96 -15.58
CA ASP A 346 -1.59 -20.55 -16.00
C ASP A 346 -1.49 -19.03 -16.06
N ALA A 347 -0.43 -18.43 -15.49
CA ALA A 347 -0.29 -16.98 -15.45
C ALA A 347 -0.23 -16.35 -16.86
N ALA A 348 0.29 -17.08 -17.85
CA ALA A 348 0.29 -16.61 -19.24
C ALA A 348 -1.13 -16.43 -19.80
N SER A 349 -2.09 -17.24 -19.35
CA SER A 349 -3.49 -17.14 -19.79
C SER A 349 -4.23 -15.92 -19.22
N THR A 350 -3.66 -15.27 -18.20
CA THR A 350 -4.26 -14.11 -17.53
C THR A 350 -3.55 -12.79 -17.83
N GLY A 351 -2.58 -12.79 -18.74
CA GLY A 351 -1.89 -11.58 -19.21
C GLY A 351 -0.44 -11.43 -18.75
N TYR A 352 0.04 -12.27 -17.83
CA TYR A 352 1.44 -12.20 -17.40
C TYR A 352 2.41 -12.76 -18.44
N ILE A 353 3.59 -12.17 -18.54
CA ILE A 353 4.67 -12.65 -19.41
C ILE A 353 5.82 -13.20 -18.56
N SER A 354 6.22 -14.46 -18.77
CA SER A 354 7.35 -15.05 -18.05
C SER A 354 8.63 -14.22 -18.19
N SER A 355 9.39 -14.10 -17.10
CA SER A 355 10.64 -13.35 -17.07
C SER A 355 11.68 -13.96 -18.01
N THR A 356 12.40 -13.11 -18.73
CA THR A 356 13.52 -13.49 -19.61
C THR A 356 14.87 -13.38 -18.90
N LEU A 357 14.88 -12.85 -17.67
CA LEU A 357 16.08 -12.57 -16.88
C LEU A 357 16.54 -13.79 -16.07
N VAL A 358 16.91 -14.84 -16.80
CA VAL A 358 17.25 -16.16 -16.24
C VAL A 358 18.76 -16.33 -16.07
N PRO A 359 19.28 -16.59 -14.85
CA PRO A 359 20.69 -16.93 -14.63
C PRO A 359 21.13 -18.09 -15.52
N GLN A 360 22.40 -18.10 -15.92
CA GLN A 360 22.97 -19.14 -16.77
C GLN A 360 24.16 -19.81 -16.06
N PRO A 361 24.40 -21.11 -16.27
CA PRO A 361 25.58 -21.78 -15.74
C PRO A 361 26.85 -21.25 -16.41
N ALA A 362 27.94 -21.15 -15.64
CA ALA A 362 29.25 -20.82 -16.19
C ALA A 362 29.66 -21.83 -17.28
N PRO A 363 30.32 -21.40 -18.38
CA PRO A 363 30.95 -20.09 -18.59
C PRO A 363 30.06 -19.06 -19.29
N ALA A 364 28.75 -19.30 -19.42
CA ALA A 364 27.86 -18.32 -20.02
C ALA A 364 27.92 -16.98 -19.26
N ALA A 365 27.80 -15.87 -19.99
CA ALA A 365 27.76 -14.56 -19.38
C ALA A 365 26.56 -14.46 -18.44
N GLU A 366 26.76 -13.86 -17.27
CA GLU A 366 25.69 -13.63 -16.32
C GLU A 366 24.63 -12.72 -16.94
N VAL A 367 23.38 -13.15 -16.88
CA VAL A 367 22.24 -12.35 -17.30
C VAL A 367 21.97 -11.25 -16.28
N THR A 368 21.36 -10.18 -16.75
CA THR A 368 20.92 -9.05 -15.94
C THR A 368 20.01 -9.51 -14.78
N PRO A 369 20.23 -9.03 -13.54
CA PRO A 369 19.40 -9.38 -12.39
C PRO A 369 18.00 -8.75 -12.45
N ILE A 370 17.01 -9.41 -11.83
CA ILE A 370 15.64 -8.88 -11.63
C ILE A 370 15.65 -7.79 -10.55
N ILE A 371 16.49 -7.93 -9.53
CA ILE A 371 16.70 -6.89 -8.52
C ILE A 371 18.17 -6.52 -8.53
N ASP A 372 18.48 -5.28 -8.94
CA ASP A 372 19.83 -4.75 -9.01
C ASP A 372 19.99 -3.56 -8.07
N VAL A 373 20.84 -3.70 -7.06
CA VAL A 373 21.16 -2.62 -6.14
C VAL A 373 22.64 -2.26 -6.32
N GLN A 374 22.89 -1.05 -6.81
CA GLN A 374 24.23 -0.55 -7.13
C GLN A 374 24.49 0.81 -6.49
N ILE A 375 25.14 0.81 -5.33
CA ILE A 375 25.38 2.00 -4.52
C ILE A 375 26.89 2.26 -4.49
N THR A 376 27.37 3.31 -5.15
CA THR A 376 28.81 3.60 -5.27
C THR A 376 29.20 5.02 -4.82
N GLY A 377 28.22 5.89 -4.61
CA GLY A 377 28.35 7.25 -4.11
C GLY A 377 28.27 7.35 -2.59
N THR A 378 28.62 8.50 -2.03
CA THR A 378 28.70 8.72 -0.57
C THR A 378 27.38 9.14 0.06
N GLY A 379 26.33 9.28 -0.74
CA GLY A 379 25.01 9.68 -0.26
C GLY A 379 24.35 8.60 0.59
N THR A 380 23.47 9.03 1.49
CA THR A 380 22.62 8.11 2.24
C THR A 380 21.64 7.43 1.30
N THR A 381 21.62 6.09 1.30
CA THR A 381 20.69 5.28 0.51
C THR A 381 19.86 4.44 1.45
N THR A 382 18.55 4.38 1.22
CA THR A 382 17.66 3.48 1.96
C THR A 382 16.84 2.64 0.99
N LEU A 383 16.90 1.32 1.16
CA LEU A 383 15.99 0.37 0.54
C LEU A 383 15.36 -0.48 1.64
N TYR A 384 14.05 -0.34 1.81
CA TYR A 384 13.28 -1.08 2.80
C TYR A 384 12.16 -1.86 2.12
N ILE A 385 12.23 -3.19 2.15
CA ILE A 385 11.23 -4.09 1.62
C ILE A 385 10.77 -5.03 2.74
N PRO A 386 9.61 -4.78 3.37
CA PRO A 386 9.14 -5.54 4.51
C PRO A 386 8.49 -6.87 4.13
N GLY A 387 7.93 -6.97 2.92
CA GLY A 387 7.27 -8.17 2.42
C GLY A 387 8.23 -9.17 1.79
N TYR A 388 7.68 -10.33 1.42
CA TYR A 388 8.41 -11.41 0.78
C TYR A 388 8.88 -11.02 -0.63
N VAL A 389 10.06 -11.51 -0.99
CA VAL A 389 10.66 -11.35 -2.32
C VAL A 389 10.80 -12.72 -2.96
N ALA A 390 10.03 -12.99 -4.02
CA ALA A 390 9.97 -14.27 -4.71
C ALA A 390 10.43 -14.15 -6.17
N VAL A 391 11.72 -14.35 -6.41
CA VAL A 391 12.33 -14.33 -7.75
C VAL A 391 13.09 -15.63 -8.09
N PRO A 392 12.46 -16.81 -7.97
CA PRO A 392 13.14 -18.12 -8.06
C PRO A 392 13.79 -18.40 -9.41
N GLN A 393 13.34 -17.74 -10.48
CA GLN A 393 13.93 -17.80 -11.82
C GLN A 393 14.97 -16.70 -12.08
N GLY A 394 15.07 -15.70 -11.20
CA GLY A 394 15.89 -14.51 -11.39
C GLY A 394 17.15 -14.47 -10.53
N ARG A 395 17.95 -13.44 -10.77
CA ARG A 395 19.08 -13.07 -9.91
C ARG A 395 18.79 -11.80 -9.11
N ILE A 396 19.24 -11.79 -7.86
CA ILE A 396 19.37 -10.58 -7.03
C ILE A 396 20.85 -10.20 -6.99
N ASN A 397 21.15 -8.94 -7.28
CA ASN A 397 22.50 -8.39 -7.22
C ASN A 397 22.55 -7.24 -6.22
N LEU A 398 23.53 -7.29 -5.33
CA LEU A 398 23.85 -6.23 -4.39
C LEU A 398 25.32 -5.86 -4.53
N ASN A 399 25.60 -4.62 -4.92
CA ASN A 399 26.94 -4.08 -5.00
C ASN A 399 27.03 -2.74 -4.29
N VAL A 400 27.84 -2.66 -3.24
CA VAL A 400 28.01 -1.44 -2.44
C VAL A 400 29.48 -1.04 -2.39
N GLY A 401 29.80 0.16 -2.87
CA GLY A 401 31.12 0.73 -2.83
C GLY A 401 31.59 0.98 -1.39
N ALA A 402 32.89 0.85 -1.15
CA ALA A 402 33.46 1.04 0.19
C ALA A 402 33.14 2.42 0.79
N ALA A 403 33.09 3.47 -0.04
CA ALA A 403 32.74 4.83 0.38
C ALA A 403 31.25 5.00 0.74
N SER A 404 30.39 4.11 0.24
CA SER A 404 28.94 4.14 0.43
C SER A 404 28.47 3.36 1.64
N ALA A 405 29.30 2.43 2.15
CA ALA A 405 28.93 1.46 3.18
C ALA A 405 28.25 2.13 4.39
N ALA A 406 28.85 3.19 4.94
CA ALA A 406 28.33 3.88 6.12
C ALA A 406 26.97 4.58 5.91
N GLY A 407 26.66 4.95 4.66
CA GLY A 407 25.42 5.65 4.30
C GLY A 407 24.31 4.73 3.77
N ALA A 408 24.61 3.46 3.51
CA ALA A 408 23.65 2.52 2.93
C ALA A 408 22.90 1.72 4.01
N SER A 409 21.57 1.71 3.90
CA SER A 409 20.67 0.86 4.69
C SER A 409 19.80 0.04 3.75
N LEU A 410 20.00 -1.28 3.74
CA LEU A 410 19.37 -2.21 2.80
C LEU A 410 18.71 -3.36 3.57
N GLN A 411 17.39 -3.49 3.45
CA GLN A 411 16.57 -4.37 4.26
C GLN A 411 15.53 -5.11 3.41
N LEU A 412 15.58 -6.44 3.38
CA LEU A 412 14.62 -7.36 2.73
C LEU A 412 14.07 -8.35 3.78
N LEU A 413 12.98 -8.01 4.46
CA LEU A 413 12.67 -8.60 5.77
C LEU A 413 11.55 -9.67 5.78
N GLY A 414 10.80 -9.84 4.70
CA GLY A 414 9.66 -10.77 4.65
C GLY A 414 10.01 -12.21 4.26
N GLY A 415 11.28 -12.47 3.97
CA GLY A 415 11.85 -13.68 3.37
C GLY A 415 12.31 -13.45 1.92
N VAL A 416 13.27 -14.26 1.46
CA VAL A 416 13.85 -14.15 0.11
C VAL A 416 13.94 -15.52 -0.56
N LEU A 417 13.32 -15.67 -1.73
CA LEU A 417 13.52 -16.78 -2.65
C LEU A 417 14.10 -16.23 -3.94
N ALA A 418 15.26 -16.74 -4.36
CA ALA A 418 15.91 -16.28 -5.58
C ALA A 418 16.52 -17.43 -6.38
N GLY A 419 16.66 -17.27 -7.69
CA GLY A 419 17.49 -18.16 -8.50
C GLY A 419 18.94 -18.12 -8.05
N LYS A 420 19.49 -16.91 -7.98
CA LYS A 420 20.86 -16.65 -7.55
C LYS A 420 20.95 -15.32 -6.81
N ILE A 421 21.80 -15.25 -5.79
CA ILE A 421 22.12 -14.00 -5.10
C ILE A 421 23.60 -13.72 -5.30
N THR A 422 23.94 -12.47 -5.61
CA THR A 422 25.33 -12.01 -5.73
C THR A 422 25.51 -10.77 -4.88
N VAL A 423 26.52 -10.82 -4.02
CA VAL A 423 26.87 -9.73 -3.11
C VAL A 423 28.33 -9.38 -3.37
N ALA A 424 28.58 -8.12 -3.69
CA ALA A 424 29.90 -7.59 -3.96
C ALA A 424 30.12 -6.26 -3.24
N GLY A 425 31.39 -5.92 -3.02
CA GLY A 425 31.79 -4.69 -2.36
C GLY A 425 31.76 -4.77 -0.83
N ALA A 426 31.53 -3.63 -0.19
CA ALA A 426 31.54 -3.48 1.26
C ALA A 426 30.16 -3.74 1.88
N THR A 427 30.13 -4.22 3.12
CA THR A 427 28.88 -4.40 3.87
C THR A 427 28.27 -3.03 4.23
N PRO A 428 27.01 -2.76 3.88
CA PRO A 428 26.27 -1.58 4.32
C PRO A 428 26.24 -1.43 5.85
N ALA A 429 26.00 -0.21 6.33
CA ALA A 429 25.81 0.08 7.74
C ALA A 429 24.64 -0.71 8.33
N THR A 430 23.59 -0.91 7.53
CA THR A 430 22.51 -1.84 7.85
C THR A 430 22.29 -2.75 6.65
N LEU A 431 22.54 -4.04 6.85
CA LEU A 431 22.21 -5.09 5.89
C LEU A 431 21.39 -6.15 6.61
N GLN A 432 20.15 -6.31 6.18
CA GLN A 432 19.27 -7.35 6.69
C GLN A 432 18.52 -7.97 5.52
N TRP A 433 18.52 -9.30 5.46
CA TRP A 433 17.76 -10.05 4.47
C TRP A 433 17.32 -11.38 5.06
N GLY A 434 16.21 -11.90 4.58
CA GLY A 434 15.60 -13.12 5.11
C GLY A 434 14.30 -12.79 5.80
N LEU A 435 13.97 -13.52 6.86
CA LEU A 435 12.69 -13.41 7.56
C LEU A 435 12.94 -12.91 8.98
N VAL A 436 12.53 -11.68 9.24
CA VAL A 436 12.38 -11.20 10.61
C VAL A 436 11.05 -11.74 11.12
N ASN A 437 11.10 -12.63 12.10
CA ASN A 437 9.90 -13.04 12.83
C ASN A 437 9.36 -11.81 13.55
N ARG A 438 8.34 -11.19 12.98
CA ARG A 438 7.78 -9.96 13.55
C ARG A 438 6.98 -10.36 14.77
N ILE A 439 7.41 -9.83 15.90
CA ILE A 439 6.81 -10.01 17.21
C ILE A 439 5.34 -9.55 17.18
N VAL A 440 4.54 -10.24 17.99
CA VAL A 440 3.09 -10.12 18.24
C VAL A 440 2.31 -9.11 17.38
N GLN A 441 1.54 -9.60 16.41
CA GLN A 441 0.53 -8.76 15.72
C GLN A 441 -0.75 -8.73 16.57
N LYS A 442 -1.27 -7.54 16.88
CA LYS A 442 -2.54 -7.36 17.60
C LYS A 442 -3.56 -6.66 16.71
N THR A 443 -4.79 -7.16 16.72
CA THR A 443 -5.92 -6.47 16.10
C THR A 443 -6.60 -5.61 17.15
N PHE A 444 -6.55 -4.30 16.99
CA PHE A 444 -7.23 -3.33 17.83
C PHE A 444 -8.52 -2.84 17.17
N LYS A 445 -9.58 -2.70 17.95
CA LYS A 445 -10.74 -1.89 17.61
C LYS A 445 -10.54 -0.51 18.22
N LEU A 446 -10.36 0.50 17.37
CA LEU A 446 -10.32 1.91 17.74
C LEU A 446 -11.70 2.52 17.57
N VAL A 447 -12.17 3.24 18.59
CA VAL A 447 -13.47 3.92 18.56
C VAL A 447 -13.26 5.37 18.97
N ALA A 448 -13.39 6.29 18.03
CA ALA A 448 -13.43 7.72 18.26
C ALA A 448 -14.87 8.19 18.37
N THR A 449 -15.26 8.83 19.46
CA THR A 449 -16.60 9.39 19.65
C THR A 449 -16.49 10.86 20.01
N THR A 450 -17.21 11.72 19.28
CA THR A 450 -17.29 13.14 19.66
C THR A 450 -17.93 13.26 21.04
N THR A 451 -17.27 13.96 21.95
CA THR A 451 -17.73 14.22 23.32
C THR A 451 -18.20 15.67 23.45
N GLY A 452 -18.99 15.96 24.50
CA GLY A 452 -19.57 17.29 24.73
C GLY A 452 -21.09 17.37 24.49
N SER A 453 -21.65 18.56 24.73
CA SER A 453 -23.11 18.80 24.82
C SER A 453 -23.82 19.04 23.47
N GLY A 454 -23.08 19.16 22.37
CA GLY A 454 -23.73 19.32 21.05
C GLY A 454 -24.18 17.99 20.47
N ASP A 455 -25.16 18.04 19.58
CA ASP A 455 -25.67 16.94 18.76
C ASP A 455 -25.36 17.19 17.27
N PRO A 456 -25.25 16.13 16.44
CA PRO A 456 -25.30 14.72 16.80
C PRO A 456 -23.95 14.18 17.30
N LYS A 457 -23.99 13.07 18.04
CA LYS A 457 -22.80 12.33 18.45
C LYS A 457 -22.30 11.48 17.29
N VAL A 458 -21.12 11.79 16.77
CA VAL A 458 -20.51 11.01 15.70
C VAL A 458 -19.53 10.01 16.29
N THR A 459 -19.62 8.77 15.84
CA THR A 459 -18.70 7.70 16.20
C THR A 459 -17.99 7.19 14.96
N SER A 460 -16.66 7.21 14.97
CA SER A 460 -15.82 6.58 13.97
C SER A 460 -15.17 5.34 14.58
N THR A 461 -15.31 4.19 13.93
CA THR A 461 -14.73 2.91 14.36
C THR A 461 -13.75 2.42 13.30
N ALA A 462 -12.53 2.11 13.71
CA ALA A 462 -11.55 1.43 12.87
C ALA A 462 -11.15 0.09 13.51
N ILE A 463 -11.04 -0.96 12.70
CA ILE A 463 -10.41 -2.22 13.10
C ILE A 463 -9.05 -2.21 12.44
N VAL A 464 -7.99 -2.24 13.25
CA VAL A 464 -6.62 -2.12 12.78
C VAL A 464 -5.78 -3.26 13.30
N GLN A 465 -4.96 -3.84 12.44
CA GLN A 465 -3.92 -4.78 12.84
C GLN A 465 -2.63 -4.00 12.99
N ILE A 466 -1.91 -4.16 14.09
CA ILE A 466 -0.65 -3.47 14.34
C ILE A 466 0.36 -4.48 14.89
N ASN A 467 1.59 -4.45 14.40
CA ASN A 467 2.69 -5.17 15.04
C ASN A 467 3.54 -4.23 15.91
N ASP A 468 4.39 -4.80 16.75
CA ASP A 468 5.21 -4.06 17.70
C ASP A 468 6.30 -3.16 17.04
N TYR A 469 6.57 -3.37 15.75
CA TYR A 469 7.43 -2.53 14.91
C TYR A 469 6.71 -1.33 14.27
N GLY A 470 5.40 -1.18 14.49
CA GLY A 470 4.63 -0.06 13.98
C GLY A 470 4.11 -0.24 12.56
N GLU A 471 4.15 -1.45 11.99
CA GLU A 471 3.39 -1.70 10.78
C GLU A 471 1.93 -1.92 11.12
N TYR A 472 1.03 -1.38 10.29
CA TYR A 472 -0.39 -1.55 10.51
C TYR A 472 -1.19 -1.74 9.24
N ALA A 473 -2.31 -2.47 9.38
CA ALA A 473 -3.40 -2.56 8.41
C ALA A 473 -4.65 -1.94 9.04
N ILE A 474 -5.48 -1.32 8.20
CA ILE A 474 -6.85 -0.97 8.57
C ILE A 474 -7.77 -1.98 7.86
N ASN A 475 -8.31 -2.91 8.63
CA ASN A 475 -9.22 -3.95 8.11
C ASN A 475 -10.61 -3.39 7.82
N SER A 476 -11.05 -2.41 8.61
CA SER A 476 -12.34 -1.75 8.37
C SER A 476 -12.32 -0.35 8.96
N TRP A 477 -12.97 0.60 8.31
CA TRP A 477 -13.22 1.93 8.85
C TRP A 477 -14.66 2.33 8.56
N VAL A 478 -15.43 2.67 9.60
CA VAL A 478 -16.82 3.09 9.48
C VAL A 478 -17.06 4.31 10.35
N THR A 479 -17.70 5.33 9.80
CA THR A 479 -18.16 6.50 10.54
C THR A 479 -19.68 6.54 10.54
N SER A 480 -20.28 6.57 11.73
CA SER A 480 -21.72 6.60 11.96
C SER A 480 -22.11 7.85 12.75
N ILE A 481 -23.23 8.47 12.38
CA ILE A 481 -23.80 9.69 12.98
C ILE A 481 -25.00 9.33 13.84
#